data_AF-A0A947MZR7-F1
#
_entry.id   AF-A0A947MZR7-F1
#
_cell.length_a   1.000
_cell.length_b   1.000
_cell.length_c   1.000
_cell.angle_alpha   90.00
_cell.angle_beta   90.00
_cell.angle_gamma   90.00
#
_symmetry.space_group_name_H-M   'P 1'
#
loop_
_entity.id
_entity.type
_entity.pdbx_description
1 polymer ?
#
loop_
_entity_poly.entity_id
_entity_poly.type
_entity_poly.pdbx_seq_one_letter_code
_entity_poly.pdbx_strand_id
1 'polypeptide(L)'
;MSNSSNFGWPMKILVKFLLNVATVWVMATYLSQYFQMTGGIPAFIIVGALITLMNMFVRPILDILTLPLKLFATILAVIIVNGVFIQFAHMVVINMDPGLVTMEIYGGLWGWVVVAVVFGFANWLVKEMLHR
;
A
#
# COMPACT_ATOMS: atom_id res chain seq x y z
N MET A 1 19.44 25.05 -14.80
CA MET A 1 18.46 25.49 -13.78
C MET A 1 17.35 24.44 -13.75
N SER A 2 17.47 23.42 -12.90
CA SER A 2 16.40 22.43 -12.76
C SER A 2 15.30 23.03 -11.88
N ASN A 3 14.09 23.14 -12.43
CA ASN A 3 12.88 23.45 -11.68
C ASN A 3 12.77 22.45 -10.54
N SER A 4 13.09 22.89 -9.32
CA SER A 4 12.64 22.23 -8.11
C SER A 4 11.13 22.45 -8.06
N SER A 5 10.36 21.53 -8.63
CA SER A 5 8.92 21.48 -8.42
C SER A 5 8.70 21.21 -6.95
N ASN A 6 8.67 22.29 -6.16
CA ASN A 6 8.38 22.28 -4.74
C ASN A 6 6.87 22.01 -4.61
N PHE A 7 6.47 20.79 -4.93
CA PHE A 7 5.09 20.35 -4.87
C PHE A 7 4.59 20.60 -3.45
N GLY A 8 3.53 21.39 -3.34
CA GLY A 8 2.87 21.64 -2.06
C GLY A 8 2.47 20.32 -1.40
N TRP A 9 2.43 20.31 -0.06
CA TRP A 9 1.99 19.17 0.73
C TRP A 9 0.71 18.48 0.21
N PRO A 10 -0.33 19.24 -0.23
CA PRO A 10 -1.54 18.64 -0.81
C PRO A 10 -1.29 17.85 -2.10
N MET A 11 -0.42 18.36 -2.99
CA MET A 11 -0.12 17.70 -4.26
C MET A 11 0.67 16.41 -4.04
N LYS A 12 1.58 16.38 -3.06
CA LYS A 12 2.29 15.16 -2.66
C LYS A 12 1.34 14.08 -2.17
N ILE A 13 0.31 14.45 -1.39
CA ILE A 13 -0.72 13.52 -0.93
C ILE A 13 -1.55 13.02 -2.11
N LEU A 14 -1.93 13.90 -3.03
CA LEU A 14 -2.71 13.52 -4.21
C LEU A 14 -1.96 12.52 -5.09
N VAL A 15 -0.68 12.76 -5.36
CA VAL A 15 0.16 11.82 -6.12
C VAL A 15 0.30 10.47 -5.40
N LYS A 16 0.54 10.48 -4.08
CA LYS A 16 0.55 9.25 -3.26
C LYS A 16 -0.76 8.48 -3.39
N PHE A 17 -1.88 9.19 -3.28
CA PHE A 17 -3.20 8.61 -3.40
C PHE A 17 -3.44 7.98 -4.76
N LEU A 18 -3.18 8.70 -5.85
CA LEU A 18 -3.36 8.18 -7.20
C LEU A 18 -2.47 6.96 -7.46
N LEU A 19 -1.23 6.97 -6.99
CA LEU A 19 -0.32 5.83 -7.12
C LEU A 19 -0.79 4.62 -6.30
N ASN A 20 -1.35 4.82 -5.10
CA ASN A 20 -1.93 3.73 -4.31
C ASN A 20 -3.18 3.16 -4.98
N VAL A 21 -4.08 4.00 -5.49
CA VAL A 21 -5.24 3.56 -6.28
C VAL A 21 -4.80 2.76 -7.50
N ALA A 22 -3.82 3.26 -8.26
CA ALA A 22 -3.28 2.57 -9.42
C ALA A 22 -2.64 1.23 -9.04
N THR A 23 -1.92 1.16 -7.92
CA THR A 23 -1.33 -0.09 -7.42
C THR A 23 -2.40 -1.11 -7.09
N VAL A 24 -3.43 -0.71 -6.34
CA VAL A 24 -4.56 -1.58 -6.00
C VAL A 24 -5.26 -2.09 -7.27
N TRP A 25 -5.49 -1.20 -8.25
CA TRP A 25 -6.10 -1.56 -9.53
C TRP A 25 -5.24 -2.55 -10.34
N VAL A 26 -3.93 -2.32 -10.43
CA VAL A 26 -2.98 -3.23 -11.10
C VAL A 26 -2.99 -4.59 -10.40
N MET A 27 -2.99 -4.62 -9.07
CA MET A 27 -3.03 -5.88 -8.32
C MET A 27 -4.34 -6.63 -8.54
N ALA A 28 -5.48 -5.94 -8.49
CA ALA A 28 -6.78 -6.58 -8.74
C ALA A 28 -6.91 -7.10 -10.18
N THR A 29 -6.29 -6.43 -11.15
CA THR A 29 -6.39 -6.78 -12.57
C THR A 29 -5.41 -7.88 -12.98
N TYR A 30 -4.14 -7.78 -12.57
CA TYR A 30 -3.06 -8.67 -13.02
C TYR A 30 -2.68 -9.74 -12.00
N LEU A 31 -3.05 -9.58 -10.72
CA LEU A 31 -2.75 -10.51 -9.63
C LEU A 31 -4.02 -11.07 -8.99
N SER A 32 -5.09 -11.26 -9.77
CA SER A 32 -6.37 -11.80 -9.30
C SER A 32 -6.27 -13.19 -8.64
N GLN A 33 -5.21 -13.94 -8.91
CA GLN A 33 -4.87 -15.20 -8.22
C GLN A 33 -4.41 -15.03 -6.76
N TYR A 34 -3.94 -13.83 -6.38
CA TYR A 34 -3.42 -13.53 -5.04
C TYR A 34 -4.20 -12.39 -4.35
N PHE A 35 -4.81 -11.49 -5.09
CA PHE A 35 -5.51 -10.32 -4.58
C PHE A 35 -6.80 -10.12 -5.35
N GLN A 36 -7.94 -10.31 -4.68
CA GLN A 36 -9.24 -9.98 -5.23
C GLN A 36 -9.86 -8.81 -4.48
N MET A 37 -10.60 -8.02 -5.24
CA MET A 37 -11.46 -6.98 -4.72
C MET A 37 -12.84 -7.07 -5.36
N THR A 38 -13.87 -6.86 -4.54
CA THR A 38 -15.23 -6.66 -5.01
C THR A 38 -15.72 -5.26 -4.64
N GLY A 39 -16.74 -4.77 -5.34
CA GLY A 39 -17.25 -3.39 -5.20
C GLY A 39 -16.87 -2.44 -6.35
N GLY A 40 -16.19 -2.93 -7.39
CA GLY A 40 -15.93 -2.19 -8.64
C GLY A 40 -14.99 -1.00 -8.47
N ILE A 41 -15.18 0.05 -9.27
CA ILE A 41 -14.35 1.26 -9.25
C ILE A 41 -14.31 1.95 -7.87
N PRO A 42 -15.46 2.12 -7.16
CA PRO A 42 -15.46 2.71 -5.81
C PRO A 42 -14.52 2.01 -4.84
N ALA A 43 -14.42 0.69 -4.93
CA ALA A 43 -13.56 -0.09 -4.05
C ALA A 43 -12.08 0.29 -4.21
N PHE A 44 -11.58 0.47 -5.45
CA PHE A 44 -10.19 0.87 -5.68
C PHE A 44 -9.87 2.25 -5.09
N ILE A 45 -10.82 3.18 -5.18
CA ILE A 45 -10.70 4.53 -4.63
C ILE A 45 -10.67 4.48 -3.10
N ILE A 46 -11.59 3.74 -2.48
CA ILE A 46 -11.69 3.62 -1.01
C ILE A 46 -10.43 2.95 -0.45
N VAL A 47 -10.01 1.82 -1.04
CA VAL A 47 -8.81 1.10 -0.60
C VAL A 47 -7.55 1.94 -0.84
N GLY A 48 -7.42 2.60 -1.99
CA GLY A 48 -6.29 3.49 -2.25
C GLY A 48 -6.24 4.67 -1.26
N ALA A 49 -7.40 5.21 -0.86
CA ALA A 49 -7.49 6.26 0.16
C ALA A 49 -7.07 5.72 1.52
N LEU A 50 -7.60 4.57 1.92
CA LEU A 50 -7.25 3.90 3.16
C LEU A 50 -5.74 3.63 3.24
N ILE A 51 -5.14 3.08 2.20
CA ILE A 51 -3.70 2.82 2.14
C ILE A 51 -2.91 4.13 2.24
N THR A 52 -3.39 5.21 1.63
CA THR A 52 -2.74 6.52 1.76
C THR A 52 -2.78 7.05 3.20
N LEU A 53 -3.92 6.89 3.89
CA LEU A 53 -4.06 7.24 5.31
C LEU A 53 -3.19 6.35 6.20
N MET A 54 -3.20 5.04 5.98
CA MET A 54 -2.33 4.11 6.71
C MET A 54 -0.86 4.48 6.51
N ASN A 55 -0.46 4.87 5.30
CA ASN A 55 0.91 5.31 5.02
C ASN A 55 1.30 6.59 5.78
N MET A 56 0.32 7.44 6.09
CA MET A 56 0.54 8.68 6.84
C MET A 56 0.66 8.42 8.35
N PHE A 57 -0.19 7.55 8.92
CA PHE A 57 -0.28 7.36 10.37
C PHE A 57 0.42 6.10 10.88
N VAL A 58 0.23 4.96 10.20
CA VAL A 58 0.71 3.64 10.65
C VAL A 58 2.16 3.41 10.27
N ARG A 59 2.56 3.85 9.07
CA ARG A 59 3.93 3.61 8.58
C ARG A 59 5.04 4.20 9.45
N PRO A 60 4.94 5.44 9.97
CA PRO A 60 5.96 5.97 10.90
C PRO A 60 6.13 5.09 12.14
N ILE A 61 5.04 4.54 12.67
CA ILE A 61 5.05 3.66 13.85
C ILE A 61 5.73 2.33 13.50
N LEU A 62 5.31 1.69 12.40
CA LEU A 62 5.92 0.43 11.96
C LEU A 62 7.40 0.60 11.61
N ASP A 63 7.78 1.72 11.02
CA ASP A 63 9.17 1.98 10.67
C ASP A 63 10.07 2.05 11.92
N ILE A 64 9.58 2.64 13.02
CA ILE A 64 10.27 2.66 14.33
C ILE A 64 10.34 1.26 14.94
N LEU A 65 9.22 0.54 14.98
CA LEU A 65 9.16 -0.81 15.56
C LEU A 65 10.04 -1.82 14.82
N THR A 66 10.21 -1.63 13.50
CA THR A 66 11.00 -2.53 12.65
C THR A 66 12.44 -2.07 12.43
N LEU A 67 12.87 -0.97 13.06
CA LEU A 67 14.27 -0.54 13.03
C LEU A 67 15.26 -1.65 13.40
N PRO A 68 15.07 -2.41 14.49
CA PRO A 68 16.00 -3.48 14.86
C PRO A 68 16.11 -4.54 13.77
N LEU A 69 14.97 -4.91 13.17
CA LEU A 69 14.92 -5.94 12.13
C LEU A 69 15.59 -5.47 10.83
N LYS A 70 15.44 -4.18 10.47
CA LYS A 70 16.05 -3.60 9.27
C LYS A 70 17.58 -3.65 9.29
N LEU A 71 18.19 -3.64 10.49
CA LEU A 71 19.65 -3.74 10.65
C LEU A 71 20.20 -5.12 10.29
N PHE A 72 19.44 -6.19 10.55
CA PHE A 72 19.89 -7.56 10.33
C PHE A 72 19.33 -8.19 9.05
N ALA A 73 18.14 -7.78 8.60
CA ALA A 73 17.45 -8.40 7.46
C ALA A 73 16.57 -7.39 6.72
N THR A 74 17.17 -6.48 5.95
CA THR A 74 16.46 -5.37 5.29
C THR A 74 15.34 -5.84 4.36
N ILE A 75 15.58 -6.86 3.53
CA ILE A 75 14.56 -7.38 2.59
C ILE A 75 13.39 -8.00 3.37
N LEU A 76 13.70 -8.84 4.35
CA LEU A 76 12.68 -9.48 5.18
C LEU A 76 11.86 -8.43 5.95
N ALA A 77 12.53 -7.41 6.48
CA ALA A 77 11.88 -6.30 7.17
C ALA A 77 10.91 -5.56 6.25
N VAL A 78 11.29 -5.30 4.99
CA VAL A 78 10.40 -4.64 4.02
C VAL A 78 9.17 -5.50 3.75
N ILE A 79 9.32 -6.81 3.57
CA ILE A 79 8.17 -7.71 3.35
C ILE A 79 7.26 -7.72 4.58
N ILE A 80 7.82 -7.86 5.79
CA ILE A 80 7.05 -7.90 7.04
C ILE A 80 6.31 -6.59 7.28
N VAL A 81 6.98 -5.43 7.12
CA VAL A 81 6.36 -4.12 7.32
C VAL A 81 5.20 -3.92 6.35
N ASN A 82 5.41 -4.18 5.06
CA ASN A 82 4.34 -3.99 4.07
C ASN A 82 3.23 -5.04 4.26
N GLY A 83 3.56 -6.28 4.65
CA GLY A 83 2.57 -7.32 4.95
C GLY A 83 1.69 -6.95 6.15
N VAL A 84 2.29 -6.54 7.27
CA VAL A 84 1.57 -6.06 8.46
C VAL A 84 0.72 -4.84 8.12
N PHE A 85 1.26 -3.94 7.30
CA PHE A 85 0.54 -2.77 6.83
C PHE A 85 -0.72 -3.14 6.02
N ILE A 86 -0.59 -4.06 5.05
CA ILE A 86 -1.74 -4.56 4.28
C ILE A 86 -2.72 -5.28 5.18
N GLN A 87 -2.25 -6.04 6.17
CA GLN A 87 -3.10 -6.71 7.14
C GLN A 87 -3.94 -5.70 7.94
N PHE A 88 -3.37 -4.57 8.33
CA PHE A 88 -4.16 -3.49 8.95
C PHE A 88 -5.20 -2.90 8.00
N ALA A 89 -4.84 -2.67 6.73
CA ALA A 89 -5.81 -2.19 5.74
C ALA A 89 -6.95 -3.22 5.54
N HIS A 90 -6.62 -4.50 5.45
CA HIS A 90 -7.57 -5.60 5.34
C HIS A 90 -8.49 -5.68 6.56
N MET A 91 -7.95 -5.53 7.78
CA MET A 91 -8.76 -5.46 9.01
C MET A 91 -9.74 -4.27 8.98
N VAL A 92 -9.37 -3.13 8.42
CA VAL A 92 -10.31 -2.01 8.28
C VAL A 92 -11.39 -2.35 7.26
N VAL A 93 -11.01 -2.90 6.09
CA VAL A 93 -11.95 -3.25 5.02
C VAL A 93 -12.96 -4.31 5.46
N ILE A 94 -12.55 -5.31 6.26
CA ILE A 94 -13.48 -6.36 6.72
C ILE A 94 -14.58 -5.83 7.67
N ASN A 95 -14.36 -4.65 8.27
CA ASN A 95 -15.34 -3.95 9.10
C ASN A 95 -16.21 -2.97 8.28
N MET A 96 -15.95 -2.83 6.97
CA MET A 96 -16.79 -2.04 6.07
C MET A 96 -17.95 -2.88 5.51
N ASP A 97 -18.95 -2.22 4.94
CA ASP A 97 -20.06 -2.92 4.28
C ASP A 97 -19.53 -3.76 3.10
N PRO A 98 -19.78 -5.08 3.08
CA PRO A 98 -19.26 -5.98 2.04
C PRO A 98 -19.87 -5.71 0.65
N GLY A 99 -21.02 -5.03 0.57
CA GLY A 99 -21.59 -4.56 -0.69
C GLY A 99 -20.85 -3.36 -1.29
N LEU A 100 -20.02 -2.67 -0.50
CA LEU A 100 -19.22 -1.53 -0.94
C LEU A 100 -17.80 -1.95 -1.32
N VAL A 101 -17.13 -2.71 -0.44
CA VAL A 101 -15.73 -3.10 -0.62
C VAL A 101 -15.48 -4.45 0.04
N THR A 102 -14.92 -5.40 -0.71
CA THR A 102 -14.19 -6.51 -0.10
C THR A 102 -12.76 -6.55 -0.62
N MET A 103 -11.85 -6.98 0.24
CA MET A 103 -10.46 -7.23 -0.10
C MET A 103 -10.15 -8.63 0.40
N GLU A 104 -9.76 -9.54 -0.49
CA GLU A 104 -9.35 -10.88 -0.11
C GLU A 104 -7.99 -11.21 -0.70
N ILE A 105 -7.13 -11.82 0.12
CA ILE A 105 -5.79 -12.25 -0.27
C ILE A 105 -5.76 -13.77 -0.30
N TYR A 106 -5.53 -14.32 -1.49
CA TYR A 106 -5.46 -15.76 -1.74
C TYR A 106 -4.02 -16.24 -1.92
N GLY A 107 -3.81 -17.56 -1.91
CA GLY A 107 -2.47 -18.15 -2.08
C GLY A 107 -1.68 -18.30 -0.78
N GLY A 108 -2.35 -18.24 0.38
CA GLY A 108 -1.73 -18.46 1.69
C GLY A 108 -0.55 -17.51 1.95
N LEU A 109 0.51 -18.01 2.59
CA LEU A 109 1.71 -17.22 2.89
C LEU A 109 2.36 -16.62 1.64
N TRP A 110 2.31 -17.32 0.50
CA TRP A 110 2.94 -16.83 -0.73
C TRP A 110 2.19 -15.63 -1.32
N GLY A 111 0.86 -15.66 -1.29
CA GLY A 111 0.04 -14.52 -1.69
C GLY A 111 0.35 -13.28 -0.87
N TRP A 112 0.44 -13.42 0.45
CA TRP A 112 0.84 -12.34 1.35
C TRP A 112 2.20 -11.75 1.02
N VAL A 113 3.19 -12.60 0.71
CA VAL A 113 4.53 -12.12 0.30
C VAL A 113 4.46 -11.34 -1.02
N VAL A 114 3.78 -11.87 -2.03
CA VAL A 114 3.65 -11.21 -3.34
C VAL A 114 2.96 -9.85 -3.18
N VAL A 115 1.84 -9.79 -2.48
CA VAL A 115 1.08 -8.56 -2.22
C VAL A 115 1.94 -7.56 -1.45
N ALA A 116 2.66 -8.00 -0.41
CA ALA A 116 3.57 -7.15 0.36
C ALA A 116 4.73 -6.59 -0.48
N VAL A 117 5.30 -7.40 -1.38
CA VAL A 117 6.38 -6.96 -2.28
C VAL A 117 5.87 -5.92 -3.27
N VAL A 118 4.69 -6.12 -3.87
CA VAL A 118 4.12 -5.18 -4.84
C VAL A 118 3.79 -3.85 -4.18
N PHE A 119 3.15 -3.85 -3.00
CA PHE A 119 2.92 -2.61 -2.24
C PHE A 119 4.21 -1.97 -1.76
N GLY A 120 5.20 -2.76 -1.35
CA GLY A 120 6.52 -2.25 -0.99
C GLY A 120 7.20 -1.54 -2.16
N PHE A 121 7.12 -2.11 -3.36
CA PHE A 121 7.63 -1.53 -4.58
C PHE A 121 6.88 -0.25 -4.96
N ALA A 122 5.55 -0.25 -4.90
CA ALA A 122 4.73 0.94 -5.15
C ALA A 122 5.07 2.09 -4.19
N ASN A 123 5.14 1.81 -2.89
CA ASN A 123 5.52 2.78 -1.87
C ASN A 123 6.94 3.32 -2.10
N TRP A 124 7.87 2.49 -2.56
CA TRP A 124 9.22 2.92 -2.94
C TRP A 124 9.20 3.83 -4.18
N LEU A 125 8.43 3.47 -5.21
CA LEU A 125 8.30 4.25 -6.44
C LEU A 125 7.71 5.65 -6.17
N VAL A 126 6.68 5.71 -5.32
CA VAL A 126 6.12 6.96 -4.80
C VAL A 126 7.20 7.81 -4.12
N LYS A 127 8.05 7.19 -3.29
CA LYS A 127 9.12 7.89 -2.57
C LYS A 127 10.17 8.43 -3.53
N GLU A 128 10.58 7.66 -4.53
CA GLU A 128 11.56 8.07 -5.55
C GLU A 128 11.05 9.21 -6.42
N MET A 129 9.78 9.16 -6.85
CA MET A 129 9.14 10.22 -7.64
C MET A 129 8.96 11.54 -6.88
N LEU A 130 8.82 11.49 -5.54
CA LEU A 130 8.57 12.66 -4.70
C LEU A 130 9.84 13.23 -4.02
N HIS A 131 10.97 12.50 -4.07
CA HIS A 131 12.28 12.95 -3.58
C HIS A 131 13.20 13.46 -4.71
N ARG A 132 12.79 13.34 -5.98
CA ARG A 132 13.36 14.10 -7.10
C ARG A 132 12.55 15.36 -7.35
#